data_AF-A0A847UPP3-F1
#
_entry.id   AF-A0A847UPP3-F1
#
_cell.length_a   1.000
_cell.length_b   1.000
_cell.length_c   1.000
_cell.angle_alpha   90.00
_cell.angle_beta   90.00
_cell.angle_gamma   90.00
#
_symmetry.space_group_name_H-M   'P 1'
#
loop_
_entity.id
_entity.type
_entity.pdbx_description
1 polymer ?
#
loop_
_entity_poly.entity_id
_entity_poly.type
_entity_poly.pdbx_seq_one_letter_code
_entity_poly.pdbx_strand_id
1 'polypeptide(L)'
;MIADRSVFDDTYAPQRLLHRDAAVDRLATALAPTKRGQQGDDLLIEGSPGVGKTVLARHTLSQLSERHDLDYTHVECMGASTASIIREVLAAVGPKPATNTPLEDLCLSLRERVEDPLVVILDEASDIHDTKALDRLADVTGISLVVICYDAAEWLTHAPGRITHRLHGQTLTLDRYGTDELADILEPRAEKGLDHGVVARRQLEMIADEVAGIARFGIYSLLAAATLAQDRDHHTVRDEDVAGAYPLAREWMRQAALDSLSFHHHLLYALVRDAGEIDGETLHDRYDAVADRAYDGRSRTPLAERSQRRKLRKLDGYGLVERLGSTRDRRYAVIDQSVRSGYDIDLSRALQSGLQD
;
A
#
# COMPACT_ATOMS: atom_id res chain seq x y z
N MET A 1 9.19 7.31 27.63
CA MET A 1 8.39 6.17 27.16
C MET A 1 8.75 5.83 25.71
N ILE A 2 8.59 6.78 24.78
CA ILE A 2 8.92 6.61 23.36
C ILE A 2 10.27 7.29 23.07
N ALA A 3 11.23 6.54 22.54
CA ALA A 3 12.59 7.01 22.23
C ALA A 3 12.75 7.37 20.74
N ASP A 4 12.25 6.52 19.84
CA ASP A 4 12.27 6.73 18.39
C ASP A 4 10.95 6.29 17.77
N ARG A 5 10.17 7.26 17.28
CA ARG A 5 8.87 6.96 16.64
C ARG A 5 9.03 6.39 15.23
N SER A 6 10.13 6.69 14.54
CA SER A 6 10.33 6.32 13.13
C SER A 6 10.43 4.82 12.92
N VAL A 7 10.79 4.06 13.96
CA VAL A 7 10.82 2.60 13.88
C VAL A 7 9.44 1.98 13.76
N PHE A 8 8.35 2.72 14.00
CA PHE A 8 6.98 2.23 13.86
C PHE A 8 6.34 2.60 12.52
N ASP A 9 7.02 3.39 11.69
CA ASP A 9 6.51 3.83 10.40
C ASP A 9 6.41 2.66 9.41
N ASP A 10 5.42 2.73 8.50
CA ASP A 10 5.19 1.70 7.47
C ASP A 10 6.35 1.56 6.48
N THR A 11 7.18 2.60 6.35
CA THR A 11 8.36 2.62 5.48
C THR A 11 9.61 2.05 6.15
N TYR A 12 9.56 1.79 7.47
CA TYR A 12 10.70 1.22 8.19
C TYR A 12 10.99 -0.20 7.72
N ALA A 13 12.17 -0.37 7.11
CA ALA A 13 12.68 -1.68 6.70
C ALA A 13 13.50 -2.30 7.83
N PRO A 14 13.13 -3.48 8.35
CA PRO A 14 13.94 -4.16 9.37
C PRO A 14 15.21 -4.74 8.75
N GLN A 15 16.28 -4.81 9.56
CA GLN A 15 17.56 -5.42 9.15
C GLN A 15 17.45 -6.92 8.90
N ARG A 16 16.50 -7.60 9.57
CA ARG A 16 16.20 -9.02 9.37
C ARG A 16 14.69 -9.21 9.37
N LEU A 17 14.20 -10.04 8.45
CA LEU A 17 12.82 -10.50 8.47
C LEU A 17 12.72 -11.79 9.29
N LEU A 18 12.21 -11.67 10.50
CA LEU A 18 11.96 -12.83 11.36
C LEU A 18 10.79 -13.64 10.80
N HIS A 19 10.87 -14.97 10.97
CA HIS A 19 9.81 -15.93 10.61
C HIS A 19 9.44 -15.95 9.11
N ARG A 20 10.35 -15.47 8.26
CA ARG A 20 10.18 -15.40 6.80
C ARG A 20 11.39 -15.94 6.02
N ASP A 21 12.31 -16.66 6.66
CA ASP A 21 13.55 -17.15 6.03
C ASP A 21 13.24 -18.01 4.78
N ALA A 22 12.30 -18.97 4.88
CA ALA A 22 11.90 -19.81 3.75
C ALA A 22 11.29 -19.02 2.57
N ALA A 23 10.58 -17.93 2.88
CA ALA A 23 9.98 -17.07 1.87
C ALA A 23 11.04 -16.21 1.15
N VAL A 24 12.00 -15.68 1.92
CA VAL A 24 13.18 -14.98 1.39
C VAL A 24 13.98 -15.90 0.48
N ASP A 25 14.27 -17.12 0.92
CA ASP A 25 15.04 -18.10 0.16
C ASP A 25 14.35 -18.48 -1.15
N ARG A 26 13.03 -18.67 -1.13
CA ARG A 26 12.26 -18.99 -2.34
C ARG A 26 12.29 -17.85 -3.35
N LEU A 27 12.08 -16.61 -2.91
CA LEU A 27 12.16 -15.44 -3.79
C LEU A 27 13.59 -15.25 -4.33
N ALA A 28 14.62 -15.41 -3.50
CA ALA A 28 16.01 -15.34 -3.93
C ALA A 28 16.39 -16.43 -4.92
N THR A 29 15.82 -17.64 -4.77
CA THR A 29 16.04 -18.77 -5.69
C THR A 29 15.39 -18.51 -7.05
N ALA A 30 14.14 -18.04 -7.08
CA ALA A 30 13.44 -17.67 -8.32
C ALA A 30 14.20 -16.60 -9.13
N LEU A 31 14.86 -15.68 -8.42
CA LEU A 31 15.65 -14.61 -9.02
C LEU A 31 17.12 -14.97 -9.22
N ALA A 32 17.56 -16.19 -8.92
CA ALA A 32 18.96 -16.60 -9.09
C ALA A 32 19.53 -16.43 -10.51
N PRO A 33 18.74 -16.59 -11.61
CA PRO A 33 19.24 -16.36 -12.97
C PRO A 33 19.76 -14.93 -13.23
N THR A 34 19.24 -13.92 -12.51
CA THR A 34 19.65 -12.51 -12.70
C THR A 34 21.12 -12.29 -12.43
N LYS A 35 21.73 -13.10 -11.55
CA LYS A 35 23.18 -13.09 -11.28
C LYS A 35 24.05 -13.41 -12.51
N ARG A 36 23.46 -13.99 -13.56
CA ARG A 36 24.15 -14.36 -14.81
C ARG A 36 23.70 -13.49 -15.98
N GLY A 37 23.08 -12.34 -15.72
CA GLY A 37 22.52 -11.48 -16.76
C GLY A 37 21.30 -12.09 -17.46
N GLN A 38 20.62 -13.03 -16.81
CA GLN A 38 19.44 -13.70 -17.36
C GLN A 38 18.17 -13.26 -16.66
N GLN A 39 17.05 -13.30 -17.36
CA GLN A 39 15.73 -13.08 -16.77
C GLN A 39 15.46 -14.13 -15.67
N GLY A 40 15.03 -13.69 -14.49
CA GLY A 40 14.58 -14.56 -13.41
C GLY A 40 13.17 -15.10 -13.65
N ASP A 41 12.76 -16.01 -12.77
CA ASP A 41 11.39 -16.51 -12.76
C ASP A 41 10.44 -15.44 -12.22
N ASP A 42 9.21 -15.44 -12.73
CA ASP A 42 8.14 -14.63 -12.15
C ASP A 42 7.65 -15.30 -10.86
N LEU A 43 7.30 -14.49 -9.87
CA LEU A 43 6.75 -14.96 -8.60
C LEU A 43 5.46 -14.22 -8.26
N LEU A 44 4.48 -14.94 -7.73
CA LEU A 44 3.25 -14.38 -7.18
C LEU A 44 3.28 -14.53 -5.66
N ILE A 45 3.14 -13.43 -4.93
CA ILE A 45 3.11 -13.38 -3.47
C ILE A 45 1.69 -13.06 -3.03
N GLU A 46 1.05 -13.95 -2.29
CA GLU A 46 -0.30 -13.76 -1.77
C GLU A 46 -0.35 -13.77 -0.23
N GLY A 47 -1.47 -13.30 0.32
CA GLY A 47 -1.71 -13.31 1.76
C GLY A 47 -2.52 -12.11 2.23
N SER A 48 -2.93 -12.14 3.50
CA SER A 48 -3.74 -11.05 4.10
C SER A 48 -3.00 -9.69 4.06
N PRO A 49 -3.71 -8.55 4.06
CA PRO A 49 -3.09 -7.24 4.22
C PRO A 49 -2.29 -7.15 5.53
N GLY A 50 -1.13 -6.51 5.51
CA GLY A 50 -0.32 -6.26 6.71
C GLY A 50 0.51 -7.44 7.25
N VAL A 51 0.57 -8.59 6.56
CA VAL A 51 1.42 -9.74 6.94
C VAL A 51 2.89 -9.65 6.47
N GLY A 52 3.25 -8.59 5.74
CA GLY A 52 4.63 -8.29 5.34
C GLY A 52 5.01 -8.63 3.90
N LYS A 53 4.06 -8.80 2.97
CA LYS A 53 4.35 -9.12 1.55
C LYS A 53 5.28 -8.08 0.88
N THR A 54 4.94 -6.80 0.97
CA THR A 54 5.74 -5.70 0.42
C THR A 54 7.12 -5.62 1.06
N VAL A 55 7.19 -5.78 2.38
CA VAL A 55 8.46 -5.75 3.12
C VAL A 55 9.34 -6.93 2.71
N LEU A 56 8.78 -8.13 2.55
CA LEU A 56 9.49 -9.32 2.05
C LEU A 56 10.13 -9.06 0.68
N ALA A 57 9.34 -8.59 -0.28
CA ALA A 57 9.82 -8.34 -1.64
C ALA A 57 10.92 -7.28 -1.66
N ARG A 58 10.69 -6.13 -1.02
CA ARG A 58 11.66 -5.02 -0.97
C ARG A 58 12.94 -5.41 -0.24
N HIS A 59 12.84 -6.11 0.89
CA HIS A 59 14.01 -6.53 1.66
C HIS A 59 14.87 -7.53 0.88
N THR A 60 14.24 -8.53 0.25
CA THR A 60 14.95 -9.54 -0.53
C THR A 60 15.64 -8.90 -1.74
N LEU A 61 14.94 -8.03 -2.47
CA LEU A 61 15.50 -7.36 -3.65
C LEU A 61 16.59 -6.35 -3.28
N SER A 62 16.45 -5.61 -2.18
CA SER A 62 17.53 -4.74 -1.66
C SER A 62 18.80 -5.54 -1.39
N GLN A 63 18.69 -6.70 -0.71
CA GLN A 63 19.85 -7.56 -0.45
C GLN A 63 20.46 -8.15 -1.73
N LEU A 64 19.64 -8.50 -2.73
CA LEU A 64 20.13 -9.02 -4.01
C LEU A 64 20.84 -7.93 -4.82
N SER A 65 20.27 -6.73 -4.84
CA SER A 65 20.83 -5.55 -5.50
C SER A 65 22.21 -5.20 -4.92
N GLU A 66 22.34 -5.17 -3.59
CA GLU A 66 23.61 -4.92 -2.90
C GLU A 66 24.71 -5.96 -3.20
N ARG A 67 24.33 -7.21 -3.51
CA ARG A 67 25.29 -8.32 -3.69
C ARG A 67 25.75 -8.51 -5.13
N HIS A 68 24.88 -8.28 -6.12
CA HIS A 68 25.15 -8.67 -7.51
C HIS A 68 24.67 -7.66 -8.56
N ASP A 69 24.50 -6.38 -8.20
CA ASP A 69 24.14 -5.27 -9.10
C ASP A 69 22.86 -5.56 -9.92
N LEU A 70 21.78 -5.83 -9.17
CA LEU A 70 20.45 -6.08 -9.73
C LEU A 70 19.59 -4.82 -9.66
N ASP A 71 19.13 -4.36 -10.81
CA ASP A 71 18.11 -3.32 -10.88
C ASP A 71 16.73 -3.87 -10.53
N TYR A 72 16.02 -3.12 -9.69
CA TYR A 72 14.63 -3.41 -9.40
C TYR A 72 13.82 -2.14 -9.17
N THR A 73 12.51 -2.24 -9.40
CA THR A 73 11.57 -1.15 -9.17
C THR A 73 10.32 -1.65 -8.46
N HIS A 74 9.73 -0.78 -7.64
CA HIS A 74 8.50 -1.05 -6.91
C HIS A 74 7.39 -0.16 -7.45
N VAL A 75 6.33 -0.77 -7.95
CA VAL A 75 5.18 -0.09 -8.55
C VAL A 75 3.92 -0.47 -7.80
N GLU A 76 3.32 0.52 -7.16
CA GLU A 76 2.02 0.41 -6.49
C GLU A 76 0.88 0.44 -7.52
N CYS A 77 0.21 -0.69 -7.73
CA CYS A 77 -0.74 -0.90 -8.83
C CYS A 77 -2.17 -0.48 -8.50
N MET A 78 -2.57 -0.41 -7.23
CA MET A 78 -3.95 -0.09 -6.86
C MET A 78 -4.33 1.28 -7.42
N GLY A 79 -5.34 1.28 -8.30
CA GLY A 79 -5.78 2.48 -9.00
C GLY A 79 -4.67 3.12 -9.86
N ALA A 80 -3.73 2.36 -10.41
CA ALA A 80 -2.82 2.80 -11.46
C ALA A 80 -3.41 2.54 -12.87
N SER A 81 -2.95 3.25 -13.89
CA SER A 81 -3.25 2.92 -15.29
C SER A 81 -2.05 2.22 -15.93
N THR A 82 -2.26 1.50 -17.02
CA THR A 82 -1.18 0.85 -17.79
C THR A 82 -0.03 1.79 -18.13
N ALA A 83 -0.34 2.98 -18.64
CA ALA A 83 0.68 4.00 -18.93
C ALA A 83 1.41 4.50 -17.68
N SER A 84 0.72 4.57 -16.52
CA SER A 84 1.36 4.96 -15.26
C SER A 84 2.34 3.89 -14.79
N ILE A 85 1.94 2.61 -14.84
CA ILE A 85 2.79 1.48 -14.43
C ILE A 85 4.07 1.45 -15.27
N ILE A 86 3.94 1.45 -16.61
CA ILE A 86 5.10 1.42 -17.52
C ILE A 86 6.01 2.63 -17.31
N ARG A 87 5.44 3.81 -17.01
CA ARG A 87 6.21 5.02 -16.75
C ARG A 87 7.00 4.96 -15.44
N GLU A 88 6.47 4.32 -14.39
CA GLU A 88 7.24 4.07 -13.16
C GLU A 88 8.37 3.07 -13.42
N VAL A 89 8.12 2.02 -14.22
CA VAL A 89 9.18 1.07 -14.60
C VAL A 89 10.29 1.76 -15.40
N LEU A 90 9.94 2.60 -16.37
CA LEU A 90 10.90 3.38 -17.16
C LEU A 90 11.74 4.36 -16.34
N ALA A 91 11.25 4.79 -15.17
CA ALA A 91 11.98 5.69 -14.28
C ALA A 91 13.14 4.98 -13.56
N ALA A 92 13.10 3.65 -13.46
CA ALA A 92 14.20 2.87 -12.88
C ALA A 92 15.35 2.67 -13.88
N VAL A 93 15.04 2.59 -15.17
CA VAL A 93 16.02 2.37 -16.26
C VAL A 93 16.30 3.64 -17.06
N GLY A 94 16.11 4.82 -16.46
CA GLY A 94 16.43 6.11 -17.07
C GLY A 94 15.43 7.23 -16.78
N PRO A 95 15.49 8.35 -17.53
CA PRO A 95 14.64 9.51 -17.28
C PRO A 95 13.16 9.19 -17.43
N LYS A 96 12.36 9.54 -16.42
CA LYS A 96 10.91 9.31 -16.40
C LYS A 96 10.24 10.05 -17.57
N PRO A 97 9.52 9.35 -18.47
CA PRO A 97 8.86 10.00 -19.59
C PRO A 97 7.73 10.94 -19.15
N ALA A 98 7.45 11.98 -19.95
CA ALA A 98 6.43 13.00 -19.67
C ALA A 98 5.01 12.42 -19.59
N THR A 99 4.16 12.89 -18.68
CA THR A 99 2.83 12.33 -18.38
C THR A 99 1.92 12.11 -19.60
N ASN A 100 2.07 12.92 -20.65
CA ASN A 100 1.29 12.86 -21.88
C ASN A 100 1.89 11.95 -22.98
N THR A 101 3.04 11.31 -22.74
CA THR A 101 3.65 10.38 -23.70
C THR A 101 2.66 9.25 -24.05
N PRO A 102 2.41 8.99 -25.35
CA PRO A 102 1.57 7.90 -25.82
C PRO A 102 2.03 6.54 -25.30
N LEU A 103 1.07 5.63 -25.06
CA LEU A 103 1.37 4.30 -24.51
C LEU A 103 2.33 3.48 -25.39
N GLU A 104 2.18 3.55 -26.71
CA GLU A 104 3.05 2.78 -27.61
C GLU A 104 4.51 3.27 -27.56
N ASP A 105 4.73 4.59 -27.46
CA ASP A 105 6.08 5.16 -27.31
C ASP A 105 6.71 4.76 -25.97
N LEU A 106 5.91 4.65 -24.90
CA LEU A 106 6.37 4.11 -23.62
C LEU A 106 6.80 2.64 -23.76
N CYS A 107 6.01 1.83 -24.46
CA CYS A 107 6.33 0.41 -24.67
C CYS A 107 7.61 0.24 -25.51
N LEU A 108 7.79 1.06 -26.55
CA LEU A 108 9.01 1.08 -27.36
C LEU A 108 10.22 1.47 -26.50
N SER A 109 10.10 2.58 -25.76
CA SER A 109 11.16 3.03 -24.85
C SER A 109 11.53 1.96 -23.82
N LEU A 110 10.55 1.18 -23.34
CA LEU A 110 10.80 0.12 -22.36
C LEU A 110 11.62 -1.01 -22.98
N ARG A 111 11.30 -1.42 -24.21
CA ARG A 111 12.09 -2.45 -24.93
C ARG A 111 13.50 -1.99 -25.27
N GLU A 112 13.69 -0.69 -25.50
CA GLU A 112 14.99 -0.11 -25.85
C GLU A 112 15.91 0.10 -24.63
N ARG A 113 15.35 0.41 -23.46
CA ARG A 113 16.13 0.75 -22.26
C ARG A 113 16.46 -0.43 -21.35
N VAL A 114 15.72 -1.53 -21.44
CA VAL A 114 15.97 -2.73 -20.62
C VAL A 114 16.98 -3.60 -21.36
N GLU A 115 18.26 -3.42 -21.02
CA GLU A 115 19.37 -4.23 -21.55
C GLU A 115 19.79 -5.33 -20.57
N ASP A 116 19.77 -5.03 -19.28
CA ASP A 116 20.09 -5.94 -18.18
C ASP A 116 18.83 -6.47 -17.47
N PRO A 117 18.91 -7.57 -16.69
CA PRO A 117 17.77 -8.09 -15.95
C PRO A 117 17.19 -7.06 -14.98
N LEU A 118 15.89 -6.79 -15.12
CA LEU A 118 15.13 -5.87 -14.28
C LEU A 118 14.04 -6.64 -13.54
N VAL A 119 14.00 -6.49 -12.21
CA VAL A 119 12.87 -7.04 -11.42
C VAL A 119 11.84 -5.94 -11.15
N VAL A 120 10.59 -6.19 -11.52
CA VAL A 120 9.48 -5.27 -11.29
C VAL A 120 8.56 -5.87 -10.22
N ILE A 121 8.51 -5.23 -9.04
CA ILE A 121 7.48 -5.52 -8.04
C ILE A 121 6.20 -4.80 -8.43
N LEU A 122 5.13 -5.56 -8.66
CA LEU A 122 3.78 -5.06 -8.87
C LEU A 122 3.00 -5.24 -7.57
N ASP A 123 2.93 -4.20 -6.77
CA ASP A 123 2.31 -4.23 -5.45
C ASP A 123 0.83 -3.87 -5.50
N GLU A 124 0.04 -4.42 -4.57
CA GLU A 124 -1.44 -4.29 -4.56
C GLU A 124 -2.07 -4.61 -5.94
N ALA A 125 -1.59 -5.69 -6.57
CA ALA A 125 -1.95 -6.09 -7.92
C ALA A 125 -3.39 -6.62 -8.05
N SER A 126 -4.07 -6.88 -6.94
CA SER A 126 -5.48 -7.32 -6.88
C SER A 126 -6.42 -6.43 -7.71
N ASP A 127 -6.10 -5.13 -7.80
CA ASP A 127 -6.91 -4.11 -8.48
C ASP A 127 -6.40 -3.74 -9.89
N ILE A 128 -5.51 -4.53 -10.50
CA ILE A 128 -5.10 -4.32 -11.89
C ILE A 128 -6.28 -4.66 -12.81
N HIS A 129 -7.15 -3.68 -13.05
CA HIS A 129 -8.29 -3.82 -13.96
C HIS A 129 -7.89 -3.84 -15.44
N ASP A 130 -6.72 -3.31 -15.77
CA ASP A 130 -6.18 -3.30 -17.13
C ASP A 130 -4.93 -4.19 -17.17
N THR A 131 -5.15 -5.46 -17.44
CA THR A 131 -4.09 -6.48 -17.53
C THR A 131 -3.14 -6.27 -18.70
N LYS A 132 -3.44 -5.30 -19.60
CA LYS A 132 -2.51 -4.87 -20.65
C LYS A 132 -1.15 -4.47 -20.11
N ALA A 133 -1.08 -3.89 -18.91
CA ALA A 133 0.21 -3.57 -18.30
C ALA A 133 1.10 -4.82 -18.14
N LEU A 134 0.51 -5.94 -17.71
CA LEU A 134 1.21 -7.20 -17.53
C LEU A 134 1.71 -7.74 -18.87
N ASP A 135 0.84 -7.73 -19.90
CA ASP A 135 1.24 -8.15 -21.25
C ASP A 135 2.40 -7.31 -21.79
N ARG A 136 2.33 -5.98 -21.67
CA ARG A 136 3.39 -5.08 -22.14
C ARG A 136 4.70 -5.25 -21.40
N LEU A 137 4.67 -5.54 -20.10
CA LEU A 137 5.88 -5.86 -19.34
C LEU A 137 6.46 -7.22 -19.73
N ALA A 138 5.61 -8.22 -19.95
CA ALA A 138 6.06 -9.56 -20.31
C ALA A 138 6.55 -9.70 -21.76
N ASP A 139 6.25 -8.72 -22.63
CA ASP A 139 6.84 -8.59 -23.96
C ASP A 139 8.33 -8.21 -23.96
N VAL A 140 8.85 -7.72 -22.83
CA VAL A 140 10.23 -7.26 -22.71
C VAL A 140 11.08 -8.36 -22.09
N THR A 141 11.99 -8.91 -22.88
CA THR A 141 12.99 -9.87 -22.39
C THR A 141 13.86 -9.21 -21.32
N GLY A 142 14.16 -9.93 -20.24
CA GLY A 142 14.93 -9.41 -19.12
C GLY A 142 14.07 -8.90 -17.95
N ILE A 143 12.77 -8.64 -18.17
CA ILE A 143 11.86 -8.28 -17.07
C ILE A 143 11.34 -9.53 -16.34
N SER A 144 11.61 -9.58 -15.04
CA SER A 144 11.03 -10.56 -14.11
C SER A 144 10.00 -9.87 -13.22
N LEU A 145 8.85 -10.51 -13.00
CA LEU A 145 7.73 -9.92 -12.26
C LEU A 145 7.62 -10.54 -10.87
N VAL A 146 7.53 -9.69 -9.84
CA VAL A 146 7.12 -10.09 -8.49
C VAL A 146 5.76 -9.44 -8.24
N VAL A 147 4.70 -10.22 -8.38
CA VAL A 147 3.32 -9.75 -8.23
C VAL A 147 2.89 -9.96 -6.78
N ILE A 148 2.34 -8.93 -6.13
CA ILE A 148 1.81 -9.02 -4.77
C ILE A 148 0.30 -8.81 -4.81
N CYS A 149 -0.48 -9.78 -4.34
CA CYS A 149 -1.94 -9.69 -4.29
C CYS A 149 -2.50 -10.22 -2.96
N TYR A 150 -3.80 -10.08 -2.80
CA TYR A 150 -4.53 -10.65 -1.65
C TYR A 150 -4.84 -12.14 -1.86
N ASP A 151 -5.38 -12.48 -3.04
CA ASP A 151 -5.79 -13.83 -3.43
C ASP A 151 -5.18 -14.16 -4.80
N ALA A 152 -4.28 -15.14 -4.85
CA ALA A 152 -3.62 -15.56 -6.08
C ALA A 152 -4.60 -16.21 -7.06
N ALA A 153 -5.52 -17.04 -6.57
CA ALA A 153 -6.43 -17.80 -7.40
C ALA A 153 -7.38 -16.85 -8.16
N GLU A 154 -8.00 -15.90 -7.45
CA GLU A 154 -8.85 -14.87 -8.05
C GLU A 154 -8.06 -14.01 -9.05
N TRP A 155 -6.86 -13.58 -8.66
CA TRP A 155 -6.02 -12.74 -9.53
C TRP A 155 -5.62 -13.47 -10.82
N LEU A 156 -5.23 -14.74 -10.73
CA LEU A 156 -4.85 -15.56 -11.89
C LEU A 156 -6.01 -15.80 -12.86
N THR A 157 -7.27 -15.77 -12.41
CA THR A 157 -8.43 -15.88 -13.33
C THR A 157 -8.56 -14.70 -14.29
N HIS A 158 -8.04 -13.53 -13.89
CA HIS A 158 -8.08 -12.30 -14.68
C HIS A 158 -6.77 -12.02 -15.42
N ALA A 159 -5.66 -12.64 -14.99
CA ALA A 159 -4.35 -12.43 -15.57
C ALA A 159 -4.26 -12.97 -17.02
N PRO A 160 -3.44 -12.35 -17.89
CA PRO A 160 -3.24 -12.84 -19.26
C PRO A 160 -2.62 -14.23 -19.29
N GLY A 161 -2.98 -15.06 -20.26
CA GLY A 161 -2.53 -16.46 -20.35
C GLY A 161 -1.00 -16.65 -20.40
N ARG A 162 -0.28 -15.68 -20.95
CA ARG A 162 1.19 -15.63 -20.92
C ARG A 162 1.75 -15.50 -19.50
N ILE A 163 1.12 -14.66 -18.68
CA ILE A 163 1.53 -14.38 -17.30
C ILE A 163 1.22 -15.58 -16.41
N THR A 164 0.01 -16.15 -16.55
CA THR A 164 -0.38 -17.35 -15.79
C THR A 164 0.54 -18.53 -16.06
N HIS A 165 1.03 -18.68 -17.31
CA HIS A 165 2.03 -19.69 -17.64
C HIS A 165 3.39 -19.44 -16.97
N ARG A 166 3.88 -18.18 -16.95
CA ARG A 166 5.15 -17.82 -16.28
C ARG A 166 5.08 -18.03 -14.76
N LEU A 167 3.89 -17.82 -14.17
CA LEU A 167 3.65 -17.95 -12.74
C LEU A 167 3.25 -19.37 -12.29
N HIS A 168 3.15 -20.33 -13.21
CA HIS A 168 2.69 -21.67 -12.86
C HIS A 168 3.61 -22.35 -11.85
N GLY A 169 3.10 -22.70 -10.67
CA GLY A 169 3.88 -23.27 -9.57
C GLY A 169 4.74 -22.26 -8.78
N GLN A 170 4.67 -20.98 -9.13
CA GLN A 170 5.50 -19.91 -8.55
C GLN A 170 4.72 -19.01 -7.57
N THR A 171 3.74 -19.57 -6.86
CA THR A 171 2.98 -18.86 -5.82
C THR A 171 3.59 -19.06 -4.43
N LEU A 172 3.98 -17.96 -3.79
CA LEU A 172 4.45 -17.87 -2.41
C LEU A 172 3.33 -17.29 -1.54
N THR A 173 2.82 -18.12 -0.63
CA THR A 173 1.76 -17.72 0.30
C THR A 173 2.37 -17.24 1.61
N LEU A 174 1.99 -16.04 2.07
CA LEU A 174 2.34 -15.54 3.40
C LEU A 174 1.15 -15.62 4.34
N ASP A 175 1.26 -16.54 5.29
CA ASP A 175 0.27 -16.71 6.36
C ASP A 175 0.38 -15.60 7.41
N ARG A 176 -0.67 -15.47 8.23
CA ARG A 176 -0.63 -14.63 9.43
C ARG A 176 0.41 -15.19 10.40
N TYR A 177 1.06 -14.29 11.15
CA TYR A 177 2.01 -14.70 12.17
C TYR A 177 1.30 -15.35 13.36
N GLY A 178 1.92 -16.36 13.97
CA GLY A 178 1.54 -16.82 15.29
C GLY A 178 1.80 -15.75 16.36
N THR A 179 1.22 -15.92 17.54
CA THR A 179 1.38 -14.98 18.67
C THR A 179 2.86 -14.78 19.04
N ASP A 180 3.61 -15.87 19.20
CA ASP A 180 5.04 -15.81 19.53
C ASP A 180 5.87 -15.19 18.39
N GLU A 181 5.56 -15.55 17.14
CA GLU A 181 6.26 -15.02 15.97
C GLU A 181 6.09 -13.52 15.84
N LEU A 182 4.86 -13.03 16.05
CA LEU A 182 4.59 -11.61 16.00
C LEU A 182 5.19 -10.87 17.21
N ALA A 183 5.16 -11.45 18.40
CA ALA A 183 5.84 -10.86 19.54
C ALA A 183 7.36 -10.72 19.31
N ASP A 184 8.00 -11.70 18.65
CA ASP A 184 9.41 -11.60 18.23
C ASP A 184 9.64 -10.48 17.20
N ILE A 185 8.65 -10.17 16.36
CA ILE A 185 8.73 -9.06 15.40
C ILE A 185 8.57 -7.70 16.10
N LEU A 186 7.72 -7.63 17.13
CA LEU A 186 7.46 -6.42 17.90
C LEU A 186 8.62 -6.07 18.84
N GLU A 187 9.34 -7.07 19.35
CA GLU A 187 10.41 -6.89 20.33
C GLU A 187 11.57 -6.00 19.82
N PRO A 188 12.18 -6.23 18.64
CA PRO A 188 13.19 -5.32 18.09
C PRO A 188 12.68 -3.91 17.81
N ARG A 189 11.37 -3.74 17.57
CA ARG A 189 10.73 -2.42 17.41
C ARG A 189 10.60 -1.73 18.75
N ALA A 190 10.20 -2.46 19.79
CA ALA A 190 10.16 -1.96 21.16
C ALA A 190 11.55 -1.56 21.66
N GLU A 191 12.56 -2.42 21.48
CA GLU A 191 13.94 -2.15 21.92
C GLU A 191 14.54 -0.89 21.30
N LYS A 192 14.21 -0.61 20.03
CA LYS A 192 14.71 0.58 19.32
C LYS A 192 13.83 1.81 19.52
N GLY A 193 12.52 1.61 19.64
CA GLY A 193 11.53 2.68 19.61
C GLY A 193 11.05 3.16 20.97
N LEU A 194 11.23 2.35 22.01
CA LEU A 194 10.80 2.64 23.38
C LEU A 194 11.99 2.67 24.33
N ASP A 195 11.82 3.32 25.49
CA ASP A 195 12.85 3.29 26.54
C ASP A 195 13.04 1.85 27.07
N HIS A 196 14.26 1.54 27.49
CA HIS A 196 14.60 0.19 27.94
C HIS A 196 13.72 -0.28 29.10
N GLY A 197 13.11 -1.47 28.96
CA GLY A 197 12.34 -2.12 30.02
C GLY A 197 10.93 -1.55 30.25
N VAL A 198 10.44 -0.64 29.41
CA VAL A 198 9.09 -0.09 29.57
C VAL A 198 7.98 -1.02 29.10
N VAL A 199 8.28 -2.02 28.29
CA VAL A 199 7.33 -3.04 27.84
C VAL A 199 7.92 -4.42 28.11
N ALA A 200 7.12 -5.34 28.65
CA ALA A 200 7.55 -6.73 28.84
C ALA A 200 7.01 -7.62 27.72
N ARG A 201 7.65 -8.77 27.55
CA ARG A 201 7.29 -9.77 26.53
C ARG A 201 5.80 -10.14 26.57
N ARG A 202 5.22 -10.29 27.76
CA ARG A 202 3.79 -10.58 27.95
C ARG A 202 2.87 -9.53 27.29
N GLN A 203 3.23 -8.24 27.32
CA GLN A 203 2.42 -7.21 26.63
C GLN A 203 2.56 -7.31 25.11
N LEU A 204 3.73 -7.70 24.60
CA LEU A 204 3.92 -7.93 23.16
C LEU A 204 3.08 -9.13 22.69
N GLU A 205 3.03 -10.20 23.47
CA GLU A 205 2.17 -11.36 23.22
C GLU A 205 0.69 -11.01 23.28
N MET A 206 0.26 -10.19 24.24
CA MET A 206 -1.12 -9.69 24.32
C MET A 206 -1.51 -8.86 23.08
N ILE A 207 -0.60 -8.01 22.59
CA ILE A 207 -0.81 -7.29 21.34
C ILE A 207 -0.91 -8.29 20.19
N ALA A 208 0.03 -9.23 20.10
CA ALA A 208 0.10 -10.20 19.01
C ALA A 208 -1.14 -11.09 18.89
N ASP A 209 -1.69 -11.52 20.03
CA ASP A 209 -2.90 -12.34 20.12
C ASP A 209 -4.13 -11.57 19.59
N GLU A 210 -4.34 -10.33 20.04
CA GLU A 210 -5.50 -9.52 19.64
C GLU A 210 -5.49 -9.14 18.16
N VAL A 211 -4.31 -8.80 17.60
CA VAL A 211 -4.21 -8.31 16.21
C VAL A 211 -4.25 -9.45 15.17
N ALA A 212 -4.51 -10.69 15.61
CA ALA A 212 -4.68 -11.87 14.78
C ALA A 212 -3.53 -12.08 13.78
N GLY A 213 -2.29 -11.87 14.22
CA GLY A 213 -1.10 -12.11 13.40
C GLY A 213 -0.83 -11.08 12.30
N ILE A 214 -1.51 -9.92 12.30
CA ILE A 214 -1.28 -8.83 11.35
C ILE A 214 -0.17 -7.92 11.90
N ALA A 215 1.05 -8.07 11.37
CA ALA A 215 2.22 -7.35 11.87
C ALA A 215 2.06 -5.82 11.82
N ARG A 216 1.50 -5.28 10.73
CA ARG A 216 1.23 -3.83 10.63
C ARG A 216 0.37 -3.36 11.79
N PHE A 217 -0.72 -4.06 12.10
CA PHE A 217 -1.62 -3.68 13.19
C PHE A 217 -0.92 -3.81 14.55
N GLY A 218 -0.16 -4.89 14.78
CA GLY A 218 0.65 -5.06 16.00
C GLY A 218 1.64 -3.92 16.25
N ILE A 219 2.33 -3.45 15.20
CA ILE A 219 3.31 -2.35 15.29
C ILE A 219 2.62 -1.04 15.71
N TYR A 220 1.48 -0.71 15.08
CA TYR A 220 0.70 0.47 15.48
C TYR A 220 0.11 0.32 16.89
N SER A 221 -0.35 -0.88 17.28
CA SER A 221 -0.85 -1.17 18.62
C SER A 221 0.22 -0.99 19.70
N LEU A 222 1.47 -1.40 19.42
CA LEU A 222 2.58 -1.18 20.33
C LEU A 222 2.86 0.32 20.54
N LEU A 223 2.92 1.10 19.45
CA LEU A 223 3.09 2.55 19.54
C LEU A 223 1.93 3.22 20.29
N ALA A 224 0.70 2.77 20.05
CA ALA A 224 -0.50 3.30 20.69
C ALA A 224 -0.52 2.98 22.18
N ALA A 225 -0.16 1.75 22.58
CA ALA A 225 -0.05 1.36 23.98
C ALA A 225 1.01 2.19 24.72
N ALA A 226 2.17 2.40 24.11
CA ALA A 226 3.21 3.27 24.67
C ALA A 226 2.73 4.73 24.80
N THR A 227 2.00 5.25 23.80
CA THR A 227 1.44 6.61 23.86
C THR A 227 0.42 6.76 24.97
N LEU A 228 -0.52 5.81 25.11
CA LEU A 228 -1.52 5.82 26.17
C LEU A 228 -0.89 5.68 27.56
N ALA A 229 0.13 4.84 27.70
CA ALA A 229 0.89 4.71 28.94
C ALA A 229 1.55 6.04 29.31
N GLN A 230 2.15 6.75 28.34
CA GLN A 230 2.72 8.08 28.56
C GLN A 230 1.65 9.11 28.96
N ASP A 231 0.50 9.14 28.28
CA ASP A 231 -0.60 10.07 28.55
C ASP A 231 -1.25 9.83 29.93
N ARG A 232 -1.13 8.62 30.46
CA ARG A 232 -1.59 8.21 31.80
C ARG A 232 -0.50 8.31 32.88
N ASP A 233 0.64 8.89 32.56
CA ASP A 233 1.81 8.99 33.45
C ASP A 233 2.33 7.63 33.97
N HIS A 234 2.13 6.55 33.21
CA HIS A 234 2.70 5.25 33.53
C HIS A 234 4.20 5.21 33.18
N HIS A 235 5.00 4.64 34.08
CA HIS A 235 6.43 4.40 33.81
C HIS A 235 6.69 3.19 32.92
N THR A 236 5.71 2.29 32.79
CA THR A 236 5.75 1.07 31.98
C THR A 236 4.40 0.85 31.32
N VAL A 237 4.37 0.25 30.13
CA VAL A 237 3.14 -0.17 29.44
C VAL A 237 2.43 -1.23 30.27
N ARG A 238 1.17 -0.97 30.63
CA ARG A 238 0.31 -1.89 31.38
C ARG A 238 -0.73 -2.55 30.47
N ASP A 239 -1.34 -3.61 30.97
CA ASP A 239 -2.38 -4.34 30.25
C ASP A 239 -3.58 -3.43 29.87
N GLU A 240 -3.90 -2.42 30.69
CA GLU A 240 -4.94 -1.42 30.40
C GLU A 240 -4.56 -0.43 29.28
N ASP A 241 -3.26 -0.22 29.04
CA ASP A 241 -2.75 0.60 27.94
C ASP A 241 -2.85 -0.18 26.64
N VAL A 242 -2.49 -1.47 26.67
CA VAL A 242 -2.65 -2.39 25.56
C VAL A 242 -4.12 -2.53 25.16
N ALA A 243 -5.01 -2.79 26.13
CA ALA A 243 -6.45 -2.91 25.87
C ALA A 243 -7.06 -1.63 25.24
N GLY A 244 -6.56 -0.45 25.64
CA GLY A 244 -6.98 0.84 25.08
C GLY A 244 -6.34 1.18 23.73
N ALA A 245 -5.29 0.49 23.32
CA ALA A 245 -4.47 0.86 22.16
C ALA A 245 -5.14 0.59 20.81
N TYR A 246 -5.99 -0.45 20.72
CA TYR A 246 -6.49 -0.95 19.44
C TYR A 246 -7.34 0.05 18.64
N PRO A 247 -8.28 0.81 19.25
CA PRO A 247 -9.00 1.87 18.54
C PRO A 247 -8.07 2.95 18.00
N LEU A 248 -7.14 3.43 18.82
CA LEU A 248 -6.17 4.47 18.45
C LEU A 248 -5.22 4.00 17.34
N ALA A 249 -4.76 2.75 17.41
CA ALA A 249 -3.95 2.14 16.37
C ALA A 249 -4.70 2.06 15.02
N ARG A 250 -5.99 1.69 15.02
CA ARG A 250 -6.81 1.69 13.79
C ARG A 250 -6.99 3.09 13.21
N GLU A 251 -7.24 4.09 14.06
CA GLU A 251 -7.31 5.49 13.64
C GLU A 251 -5.99 5.92 12.97
N TRP A 252 -4.85 5.64 13.59
CA TRP A 252 -3.54 5.98 13.03
C TRP A 252 -3.22 5.25 11.74
N MET A 253 -3.55 3.96 11.63
CA MET A 253 -3.37 3.20 10.38
C MET A 253 -4.17 3.83 9.23
N ARG A 254 -5.41 4.25 9.50
CA ARG A 254 -6.23 4.95 8.51
C ARG A 254 -5.66 6.33 8.18
N GLN A 255 -5.22 7.08 9.19
CA GLN A 255 -4.59 8.38 8.98
C GLN A 255 -3.34 8.25 8.09
N ALA A 256 -2.45 7.31 8.39
CA ALA A 256 -1.27 7.01 7.57
C ALA A 256 -1.63 6.55 6.16
N ALA A 257 -2.69 5.74 6.00
CA ALA A 257 -3.19 5.35 4.69
C ALA A 257 -3.65 6.58 3.89
N LEU A 258 -4.42 7.50 4.49
CA LEU A 258 -4.84 8.73 3.83
C LEU A 258 -3.65 9.62 3.47
N ASP A 259 -2.70 9.81 4.39
CA ASP A 259 -1.52 10.67 4.19
C ASP A 259 -0.60 10.18 3.07
N SER A 260 -0.60 8.88 2.78
CA SER A 260 0.14 8.30 1.65
C SER A 260 -0.47 8.65 0.28
N LEU A 261 -1.70 9.16 0.24
CA LEU A 261 -2.45 9.38 -0.99
C LEU A 261 -2.24 10.77 -1.58
N SER A 262 -2.39 10.86 -2.91
CA SER A 262 -2.35 12.16 -3.60
C SER A 262 -3.48 13.09 -3.15
N PHE A 263 -3.26 14.40 -3.25
CA PHE A 263 -4.29 15.45 -3.02
C PHE A 263 -5.68 15.14 -3.60
N HIS A 264 -5.77 14.55 -4.81
CA HIS A 264 -7.05 14.14 -5.39
C HIS A 264 -7.90 13.23 -4.48
N HIS A 265 -7.25 12.29 -3.77
CA HIS A 265 -7.94 11.41 -2.84
C HIS A 265 -8.36 12.18 -1.58
N HIS A 266 -7.51 13.08 -1.09
CA HIS A 266 -7.85 13.93 0.06
C HIS A 266 -9.06 14.81 -0.21
N LEU A 267 -9.17 15.40 -1.41
CA LEU A 267 -10.33 16.19 -1.80
C LEU A 267 -11.61 15.34 -1.82
N LEU A 268 -11.57 14.17 -2.47
CA LEU A 268 -12.73 13.27 -2.51
C LEU A 268 -13.10 12.76 -1.10
N TYR A 269 -12.11 12.38 -0.30
CA TYR A 269 -12.33 11.97 1.09
C TYR A 269 -12.96 13.09 1.92
N ALA A 270 -12.46 14.32 1.81
CA ALA A 270 -13.00 15.47 2.54
C ALA A 270 -14.46 15.75 2.16
N LEU A 271 -14.82 15.64 0.87
CA LEU A 271 -16.20 15.80 0.39
C LEU A 271 -17.14 14.72 0.93
N VAL A 272 -16.73 13.45 0.90
CA VAL A 272 -17.52 12.34 1.46
C VAL A 272 -17.68 12.51 2.98
N ARG A 273 -16.59 12.88 3.65
CA ARG A 273 -16.58 13.09 5.11
C ARG A 273 -17.53 14.21 5.54
N ASP A 274 -17.49 15.35 4.83
CA ASP A 274 -18.34 16.51 5.08
C ASP A 274 -19.83 16.18 4.89
N ALA A 275 -20.16 15.42 3.84
CA ALA A 275 -21.52 14.97 3.59
C ALA A 275 -22.00 13.88 4.57
N GLY A 276 -21.09 13.15 5.19
CA GLY A 276 -21.36 11.95 6.00
C GLY A 276 -21.67 10.74 5.13
N GLU A 277 -22.70 10.84 4.30
CA GLU A 277 -23.07 9.86 3.27
C GLU A 277 -23.48 10.59 2.00
N ILE A 278 -22.98 10.15 0.84
CA ILE A 278 -23.21 10.84 -0.44
C ILE A 278 -23.28 9.85 -1.61
N ASP A 279 -24.22 10.06 -2.53
CA ASP A 279 -24.26 9.30 -3.77
C ASP A 279 -23.21 9.79 -4.78
N GLY A 280 -22.95 8.98 -5.82
CA GLY A 280 -21.92 9.28 -6.79
C GLY A 280 -22.16 10.53 -7.65
N GLU A 281 -23.42 10.88 -7.94
CA GLU A 281 -23.78 12.04 -8.76
C GLU A 281 -23.60 13.32 -7.94
N THR A 282 -24.18 13.37 -6.73
CA THR A 282 -24.01 14.50 -5.81
C THR A 282 -22.53 14.71 -5.45
N LEU A 283 -21.74 13.64 -5.29
CA LEU A 283 -20.30 13.77 -5.04
C LEU A 283 -19.56 14.41 -6.22
N HIS A 284 -19.95 14.05 -7.45
CA HIS A 284 -19.37 14.64 -8.65
C HIS A 284 -19.67 16.14 -8.74
N ASP A 285 -20.94 16.52 -8.51
CA ASP A 285 -21.37 17.92 -8.55
C ASP A 285 -20.66 18.76 -7.47
N ARG A 286 -20.56 18.23 -6.24
CA ARG A 286 -19.81 18.90 -5.16
C ARG A 286 -18.33 19.02 -5.49
N TYR A 287 -17.74 18.01 -6.12
CA TYR A 287 -16.35 18.06 -6.56
C TYR A 287 -16.14 19.17 -7.58
N ASP A 288 -16.98 19.24 -8.62
CA ASP A 288 -16.88 20.25 -9.67
C ASP A 288 -17.08 21.67 -9.11
N ALA A 289 -18.00 21.84 -8.14
CA ALA A 289 -18.24 23.12 -7.49
C ALA A 289 -17.03 23.68 -6.69
N VAL A 290 -16.14 22.81 -6.21
CA VAL A 290 -14.95 23.21 -5.44
C VAL A 290 -13.64 23.07 -6.21
N ALA A 291 -13.64 22.39 -7.35
CA ALA A 291 -12.43 22.04 -8.09
C ALA A 291 -11.57 23.26 -8.42
N ASP A 292 -12.13 24.30 -9.05
CA ASP A 292 -11.36 25.47 -9.46
C ASP A 292 -10.55 26.10 -8.31
N ARG A 293 -11.16 26.22 -7.12
CA ARG A 293 -10.49 26.74 -5.93
C ARG A 293 -9.52 25.73 -5.32
N ALA A 294 -9.94 24.47 -5.20
CA ALA A 294 -9.14 23.44 -4.57
C ALA A 294 -7.81 23.19 -5.30
N TYR A 295 -7.79 23.39 -6.62
CA TYR A 295 -6.60 23.25 -7.46
C TYR A 295 -5.86 24.58 -7.72
N ASP A 296 -6.38 25.72 -7.28
CA ASP A 296 -5.70 27.01 -7.45
C ASP A 296 -4.31 26.99 -6.78
N GLY A 297 -3.31 27.51 -7.50
CA GLY A 297 -1.90 27.47 -7.08
C GLY A 297 -1.25 26.09 -7.01
N ARG A 298 -1.91 25.01 -7.46
CA ARG A 298 -1.35 23.65 -7.46
C ARG A 298 -0.92 23.22 -8.87
N SER A 299 0.12 22.39 -8.96
CA SER A 299 0.60 21.82 -10.23
C SER A 299 -0.30 20.71 -10.82
N ARG A 300 -1.42 20.40 -10.16
CA ARG A 300 -2.34 19.31 -10.54
C ARG A 300 -3.64 19.91 -11.10
N THR A 301 -4.28 19.18 -12.01
CA THR A 301 -5.53 19.61 -12.63
C THR A 301 -6.73 18.81 -12.10
N PRO A 302 -7.94 19.37 -12.13
CA PRO A 302 -9.16 18.64 -11.79
C PRO A 302 -9.31 17.31 -12.53
N LEU A 303 -9.88 16.31 -11.86
CA LEU A 303 -10.14 14.99 -12.40
C LEU A 303 -11.46 14.93 -13.13
N ALA A 304 -11.47 14.30 -14.30
CA ALA A 304 -12.70 13.81 -14.92
C ALA A 304 -13.36 12.73 -14.04
N GLU A 305 -14.68 12.60 -14.15
CA GLU A 305 -15.53 11.70 -13.34
C GLU A 305 -15.04 10.23 -13.32
N ARG A 306 -14.61 9.68 -14.47
CA ARG A 306 -14.01 8.33 -14.54
C ARG A 306 -12.78 8.18 -13.64
N SER A 307 -11.95 9.21 -13.56
CA SER A 307 -10.76 9.23 -12.71
C SER A 307 -11.13 9.36 -11.24
N GLN A 308 -12.18 10.13 -10.92
CA GLN A 308 -12.70 10.23 -9.55
C GLN A 308 -13.14 8.86 -9.02
N ARG A 309 -13.91 8.09 -9.81
CA ARG A 309 -14.31 6.71 -9.45
C ARG A 309 -13.12 5.79 -9.17
N ARG A 310 -12.03 5.93 -9.92
CA ARG A 310 -10.79 5.14 -9.69
C ARG A 310 -10.13 5.49 -8.36
N LYS A 311 -10.15 6.77 -7.98
CA LYS A 311 -9.63 7.25 -6.69
C LYS A 311 -10.51 6.78 -5.51
N LEU A 312 -11.83 6.76 -5.69
CA LEU A 312 -12.77 6.26 -4.67
C LEU A 312 -12.57 4.76 -4.39
N ARG A 313 -12.23 3.95 -5.39
CA ARG A 313 -11.87 2.53 -5.16
C ARG A 313 -10.64 2.36 -4.28
N LYS A 314 -9.63 3.22 -4.45
CA LYS A 314 -8.43 3.20 -3.61
C LYS A 314 -8.74 3.61 -2.17
N LEU A 315 -9.62 4.60 -1.98
CA LEU A 315 -10.12 4.97 -0.65
C LEU A 315 -10.90 3.83 0.03
N ASP A 316 -11.68 3.08 -0.76
CA ASP A 316 -12.42 1.88 -0.33
C ASP A 316 -11.47 0.73 0.05
N GLY A 317 -10.50 0.41 -0.81
CA GLY A 317 -9.49 -0.63 -0.55
C GLY A 317 -8.61 -0.37 0.68
N TYR A 318 -8.39 0.89 1.05
CA TYR A 318 -7.69 1.27 2.28
C TYR A 318 -8.59 1.43 3.51
N GLY A 319 -9.90 1.15 3.40
CA GLY A 319 -10.83 1.24 4.52
C GLY A 319 -11.02 2.66 5.05
N LEU A 320 -10.90 3.67 4.18
CA LEU A 320 -11.15 5.08 4.48
C LEU A 320 -12.61 5.47 4.19
N VAL A 321 -13.13 4.96 3.08
CA VAL A 321 -14.52 5.12 2.64
C VAL A 321 -15.11 3.73 2.46
N GLU A 322 -16.41 3.57 2.67
CA GLU A 322 -17.14 2.35 2.32
C GLU A 322 -18.06 2.63 1.14
N ARG A 323 -18.13 1.67 0.22
CA ARG A 323 -19.05 1.69 -0.92
C ARG A 323 -20.32 0.91 -0.62
N LEU A 324 -21.41 1.62 -0.42
CA LEU A 324 -22.73 1.06 -0.10
C LEU A 324 -23.60 0.95 -1.36
N GLY A 325 -24.47 -0.07 -1.40
CA GLY A 325 -25.49 -0.23 -2.43
C GLY A 325 -25.01 -0.86 -3.75
N SER A 326 -25.95 -0.97 -4.70
CA SER A 326 -25.71 -1.56 -6.03
C SER A 326 -24.86 -0.63 -6.91
N THR A 327 -24.50 -1.06 -8.12
CA THR A 327 -23.76 -0.18 -9.06
C THR A 327 -24.55 1.06 -9.49
N ARG A 328 -25.89 1.00 -9.49
CA ARG A 328 -26.75 2.14 -9.87
C ARG A 328 -27.01 3.11 -8.72
N ASP A 329 -27.11 2.61 -7.48
CA ASP A 329 -27.45 3.39 -6.29
C ASP A 329 -26.25 3.52 -5.34
N ARG A 330 -25.05 3.67 -5.92
CA ARG A 330 -23.80 3.61 -5.16
C ARG A 330 -23.66 4.85 -4.28
N ARG A 331 -23.54 4.62 -2.98
CA ARG A 331 -23.28 5.64 -1.96
C ARG A 331 -21.92 5.42 -1.32
N TYR A 332 -21.35 6.51 -0.80
CA TYR A 332 -20.05 6.55 -0.17
C TYR A 332 -20.20 7.17 1.21
N ALA A 333 -19.61 6.55 2.22
CA ALA A 333 -19.53 7.07 3.58
C ALA A 333 -18.13 6.87 4.14
N VAL A 334 -17.65 7.75 5.01
CA VAL A 334 -16.36 7.50 5.69
C VAL A 334 -16.51 6.45 6.77
N ILE A 335 -15.52 5.57 6.88
CA ILE A 335 -15.50 4.51 7.91
C ILE A 335 -15.14 5.08 9.28
N ASP A 336 -14.34 6.16 9.31
CA ASP A 336 -13.82 6.75 10.54
C ASP A 336 -13.85 8.27 10.49
N GLN A 337 -14.76 8.86 11.28
CA GLN A 337 -14.91 10.30 11.40
C GLN A 337 -13.83 10.97 12.24
N SER A 338 -12.81 10.26 12.76
CA SER A 338 -11.64 10.86 13.42
C SER A 338 -10.53 11.25 12.42
N VAL A 339 -10.40 10.53 11.32
CA VAL A 339 -9.37 10.72 10.28
C VAL A 339 -9.59 12.03 9.52
N ARG A 340 -8.53 12.82 9.32
CA ARG A 340 -8.58 14.15 8.69
C ARG A 340 -7.61 14.24 7.51
N SER A 341 -7.99 15.00 6.50
CA SER A 341 -7.04 15.41 5.46
C SER A 341 -6.00 16.35 6.06
N GLY A 342 -4.71 16.10 5.80
CA GLY A 342 -3.63 17.05 6.13
C GLY A 342 -3.60 18.30 5.23
N TYR A 343 -4.42 18.36 4.18
CA TYR A 343 -4.62 19.57 3.38
C TYR A 343 -5.74 20.42 3.97
N ASP A 344 -5.50 21.73 4.04
CA ASP A 344 -6.54 22.72 4.21
C ASP A 344 -7.38 22.79 2.92
N ILE A 345 -8.61 22.29 2.98
CA ILE A 345 -9.54 22.16 1.86
C ILE A 345 -10.79 22.94 2.22
N ASP A 346 -10.98 24.08 1.57
CA ASP A 346 -12.16 24.92 1.72
C ASP A 346 -13.35 24.33 0.95
N LEU A 347 -14.34 23.79 1.69
CA LEU A 347 -15.57 23.19 1.16
C LEU A 347 -16.77 24.13 1.17
N SER A 348 -16.60 25.41 1.52
CA SER A 348 -17.70 26.36 1.82
C SER A 348 -18.76 26.56 0.74
N ARG A 349 -18.47 26.26 -0.54
CA ARG A 349 -19.46 26.30 -1.65
C ARG A 349 -20.27 25.02 -1.82
N ALA A 350 -19.77 23.86 -1.41
CA ALA A 350 -20.48 22.58 -1.54
C ALA A 350 -21.78 22.54 -0.71
N LEU A 351 -21.90 23.44 0.28
CA LEU A 351 -23.06 23.58 1.15
C LEU A 351 -24.22 24.34 0.50
N GLN A 352 -23.99 25.14 -0.55
CA GLN A 352 -25.04 25.97 -1.17
C GLN A 352 -25.84 25.26 -2.26
N SER A 353 -25.33 24.15 -2.81
CA SER A 353 -26.03 23.36 -3.84
C SER A 353 -26.93 22.25 -3.29
N GLY A 354 -26.92 21.99 -1.97
CA GLY A 354 -27.73 20.93 -1.33
C GLY A 354 -29.01 21.41 -0.62
N LEU A 355 -29.38 22.70 -0.75
CA LEU A 355 -30.57 23.30 -0.13
C LEU A 355 -31.63 23.73 -1.17
N GLN A 356 -31.54 23.23 -2.39
CA GLN A 356 -32.59 23.34 -3.39
C GLN A 356 -32.99 21.93 -3.84
N ASP A 357 -33.80 21.27 -3.03
CA ASP A 357 -35.06 20.62 -3.46
C ASP A 357 -35.89 20.18 -2.24
#